data_AF-A0A952P6I2-F1
#
_entry.id   AF-A0A952P6I2-F1
#
_cell.length_a   1.000
_cell.length_b   1.000
_cell.length_c   1.000
_cell.angle_alpha   90.00
_cell.angle_beta   90.00
_cell.angle_gamma   90.00
#
_symmetry.space_group_name_H-M   'P 1'
#
loop_
_entity.id
_entity.type
_entity.pdbx_description
1 polymer ?
#
loop_
_entity_poly.entity_id
_entity_poly.type
_entity_poly.pdbx_seq_one_letter_code
_entity_poly.pdbx_strand_id
1 'polypeptide(L)'
;MSKTYRKNFQLVSDFKPSGDQPKAIEQIIENFGQGLKHQTLLGVTGSGKTFTMAHTIAHLNQPALILAPNKTLAAQIYAEM
;
A
#
# COMPACT_ATOMS: atom_id res chain seq x y z
N MET A 1 -3.84 13.98 -23.87
CA MET A 1 -5.11 13.34 -23.48
C MET A 1 -4.84 12.41 -22.29
N SER A 2 -5.20 12.83 -21.08
CA SER A 2 -5.02 12.01 -19.88
C SER A 2 -6.13 10.95 -19.83
N LYS A 3 -5.77 9.66 -19.87
CA LYS A 3 -6.71 8.57 -19.58
C LYS A 3 -7.07 8.65 -18.10
N THR A 4 -8.24 9.19 -17.78
CA THR A 4 -8.77 9.16 -16.41
C THR A 4 -9.19 7.74 -16.06
N TYR A 5 -8.35 7.01 -15.32
CA TYR A 5 -8.73 5.70 -14.78
C TYR A 5 -9.78 5.91 -13.68
N ARG A 6 -11.06 5.80 -14.05
CA ARG A 6 -12.21 5.90 -13.11
C ARG A 6 -12.58 4.52 -12.55
N LYS A 7 -11.65 3.84 -11.91
CA LYS A 7 -11.98 2.70 -11.05
C LYS A 7 -11.34 2.94 -9.69
N ASN A 8 -12.19 2.98 -8.66
CA ASN A 8 -11.71 2.99 -7.29
C ASN A 8 -11.11 1.62 -6.98
N PHE A 9 -9.91 1.58 -6.42
CA PHE A 9 -9.36 0.36 -5.87
C PHE A 9 -10.27 -0.15 -4.75
N GLN A 10 -10.70 -1.41 -4.84
CA GLN A 10 -11.52 -2.07 -3.83
C GLN A 10 -10.65 -3.14 -3.18
N LEU A 11 -10.27 -2.90 -1.92
CA LEU A 11 -9.54 -3.89 -1.14
C LEU A 11 -10.53 -4.89 -0.55
N VAL A 12 -10.33 -6.18 -0.83
CA VAL A 12 -11.15 -7.28 -0.32
C VAL A 12 -10.29 -8.12 0.61
N SER A 13 -10.72 -8.27 1.86
CA SER A 13 -10.04 -9.07 2.88
C SER A 13 -11.02 -9.44 3.98
N ASP A 14 -10.86 -10.64 4.54
CA ASP A 14 -11.59 -11.08 5.74
C ASP A 14 -11.01 -10.44 7.02
N PHE A 15 -9.83 -9.83 6.92
CA PHE A 15 -9.12 -9.23 8.05
C PHE A 15 -9.23 -7.70 8.02
N LYS A 16 -9.20 -7.10 9.21
CA LYS A 16 -9.07 -5.65 9.38
C LYS A 16 -7.64 -5.30 9.82
N PRO A 17 -7.14 -4.11 9.48
CA PRO A 17 -5.88 -3.62 10.03
C PRO A 17 -5.87 -3.72 11.55
N SER A 18 -4.77 -4.23 12.11
CA SER A 18 -4.62 -4.44 13.55
C SER A 18 -3.20 -4.12 14.03
N GLY A 19 -3.00 -4.04 15.34
CA GLY A 19 -1.73 -3.60 15.93
C GLY A 19 -1.35 -2.19 15.47
N ASP A 20 -0.12 -2.01 15.00
CA ASP A 20 0.39 -0.72 14.53
C ASP A 20 -0.01 -0.38 13.08
N GLN A 21 -0.67 -1.29 12.37
CA GLN A 21 -1.03 -1.09 10.96
C GLN A 21 -1.95 0.14 10.73
N PRO A 22 -3.02 0.37 11.51
CA PRO A 22 -3.90 1.54 11.30
C PRO A 22 -3.13 2.86 11.37
N LYS A 23 -2.29 3.03 12.39
CA LYS A 23 -1.46 4.21 12.58
C LYS A 23 -0.46 4.40 11.44
N ALA A 24 0.18 3.32 10.98
CA ALA A 24 1.10 3.38 9.86
C ALA A 24 0.41 3.80 8.56
N ILE A 25 -0.81 3.29 8.30
CA ILE A 25 -1.62 3.65 7.13
C ILE A 25 -1.96 5.14 7.16
N GLU A 26 -2.54 5.62 8.28
CA GLU A 26 -2.91 7.03 8.47
C GLU A 26 -1.72 7.96 8.25
N GLN A 27 -0.58 7.66 8.89
CA GLN A 27 0.61 8.49 8.76
C GLN A 27 1.09 8.61 7.31
N ILE A 28 1.08 7.51 6.55
CA ILE A 28 1.53 7.52 5.15
C ILE A 28 0.59 8.37 4.28
N ILE A 29 -0.72 8.24 4.49
CA ILE A 29 -1.76 8.99 3.78
C ILE A 29 -1.63 10.49 4.07
N GLU A 30 -1.49 10.87 5.33
CA GLU A 30 -1.34 12.27 5.74
C GLU A 30 -0.10 12.90 5.12
N ASN A 31 1.04 12.23 5.25
CA ASN A 31 2.31 12.69 4.65
C ASN A 31 2.20 12.81 3.13
N PHE A 32 1.51 11.88 2.46
CA PHE A 32 1.26 11.95 1.03
C PHE A 32 0.42 13.19 0.68
N GLY A 33 -0.64 13.46 1.44
CA GLY A 33 -1.48 14.66 1.29
C GLY A 33 -0.73 15.97 1.53
N GLN A 34 0.29 15.95 2.39
CA GLN A 34 1.19 17.09 2.62
C GLN A 34 2.27 17.24 1.54
N GLY A 35 2.34 16.34 0.56
CA GLY A 35 3.31 16.40 -0.54
C GLY A 35 4.70 15.87 -0.18
N LEU A 36 4.84 15.11 0.92
CA LEU A 36 6.11 14.44 1.25
C LEU A 36 6.42 13.39 0.19
N LYS A 37 7.53 13.60 -0.53
CA LYS A 37 7.93 12.75 -1.66
C LYS A 37 8.51 11.41 -1.24
N HIS A 38 9.19 11.36 -0.10
CA HIS A 38 9.91 10.18 0.37
C HIS A 38 9.42 9.80 1.76
N GLN A 39 9.04 8.53 1.91
CA GLN A 39 8.53 7.98 3.15
C GLN A 39 9.06 6.55 3.33
N THR A 40 9.28 6.14 4.57
CA THR A 40 9.80 4.80 4.90
C THR A 40 8.85 4.11 5.89
N LEU A 41 8.28 2.97 5.48
CA LEU A 41 7.53 2.10 6.38
C LEU A 41 8.49 1.14 7.08
N LEU A 42 8.86 1.46 8.32
CA LEU A 42 9.65 0.58 9.19
C LEU A 42 8.72 -0.45 9.84
N GLY A 43 8.88 -1.72 9.47
CA GLY A 43 8.09 -2.81 10.04
C GLY A 43 8.86 -4.12 10.11
N VAL A 44 8.71 -4.83 11.22
CA VAL A 44 9.33 -6.15 11.43
C VAL A 44 8.80 -7.19 10.45
N THR A 45 9.51 -8.31 10.29
CA THR A 45 9.02 -9.45 9.49
C THR A 45 7.73 -9.99 10.10
N GLY A 46 6.73 -10.29 9.26
CA GLY A 46 5.42 -10.79 9.71
C GLY A 46 4.42 -9.72 10.13
N SER A 47 4.78 -8.42 10.15
CA SER A 47 3.86 -7.34 10.56
C SER A 47 2.77 -7.00 9.54
N GLY A 48 2.70 -7.70 8.40
CA GLY A 48 1.71 -7.43 7.35
C GLY A 48 1.99 -6.20 6.48
N LYS A 49 3.26 -5.93 6.13
CA LYS A 49 3.65 -4.76 5.30
C LYS A 49 2.90 -4.67 3.97
N THR A 50 2.68 -5.80 3.29
CA THR A 50 1.89 -5.83 2.04
C THR A 50 0.46 -5.34 2.30
N PHE A 51 -0.17 -5.83 3.37
CA PHE A 51 -1.52 -5.45 3.75
C PHE A 51 -1.64 -3.97 4.14
N THR A 52 -0.67 -3.44 4.89
CA THR A 52 -0.55 -1.99 5.17
C THR A 52 -0.51 -1.20 3.87
N MET A 53 0.35 -1.57 2.91
CA MET A 53 0.46 -0.86 1.64
C MET A 53 -0.77 -1.01 0.75
N ALA A 54 -1.45 -2.16 0.75
CA ALA A 54 -2.69 -2.38 0.01
C ALA A 54 -3.80 -1.43 0.49
N HIS A 55 -3.96 -1.27 1.81
CA HIS A 55 -4.87 -0.29 2.40
C HIS A 55 -4.51 1.15 2.01
N THR A 56 -3.23 1.51 2.09
CA THR A 56 -2.75 2.84 1.69
C THR A 56 -3.04 3.12 0.21
N ILE A 57 -2.73 2.18 -0.70
CA ILE A 57 -2.99 2.32 -2.14
C ILE A 57 -4.48 2.46 -2.40
N ALA A 58 -5.30 1.62 -1.76
CA ALA A 58 -6.76 1.68 -1.90
C ALA A 58 -7.34 3.02 -1.44
N HIS A 59 -6.83 3.58 -0.35
CA HIS A 59 -7.27 4.87 0.18
C HIS A 59 -6.84 6.04 -0.71
N LEU A 60 -5.56 6.10 -1.11
CA LEU A 60 -5.04 7.18 -1.97
C LEU A 60 -5.62 7.12 -3.39
N ASN A 61 -6.04 5.93 -3.81
CA ASN A 61 -6.67 5.67 -5.10
C ASN A 61 -5.84 6.17 -6.29
N GLN A 62 -4.52 6.04 -6.20
CA GLN A 62 -3.57 6.41 -7.25
C GLN A 62 -2.95 5.15 -7.87
N PRO A 63 -2.67 5.13 -9.19
CA PRO A 63 -1.87 4.07 -9.78
C PRO A 63 -0.51 3.93 -9.07
N ALA A 64 -0.19 2.72 -8.62
CA ALA A 64 1.05 2.44 -7.90
C ALA A 64 1.95 1.48 -8.70
N LEU A 65 3.26 1.69 -8.60
CA LEU A 65 4.29 0.79 -9.11
C LEU A 65 5.04 0.18 -7.92
N ILE A 66 5.00 -1.14 -7.81
CA ILE A 66 5.75 -1.87 -6.76
C ILE A 66 7.00 -2.48 -7.40
N LEU A 67 8.17 -2.15 -6.84
CA LEU A 67 9.46 -2.69 -7.26
C LEU A 67 9.94 -3.70 -6.23
N ALA A 68 10.23 -4.91 -6.69
CA ALA A 68 10.80 -5.98 -5.88
C ALA A 68 12.24 -6.27 -6.33
N PRO A 69 13.15 -6.67 -5.43
CA PRO A 69 14.56 -6.85 -5.76
C PRO A 69 14.83 -8.14 -6.54
N ASN A 70 13.87 -9.05 -6.64
CA ASN A 70 13.98 -10.28 -7.42
C ASN A 70 12.60 -10.80 -7.87
N LYS A 71 12.63 -11.76 -8.80
CA LYS A 71 11.43 -12.34 -9.43
C LYS A 71 10.57 -13.12 -8.45
N THR A 72 11.17 -13.80 -7.47
CA THR A 72 10.43 -14.60 -6.49
C THR A 72 9.57 -13.71 -5.59
N LEU A 73 10.16 -12.63 -5.06
CA LEU A 73 9.43 -11.65 -4.26
C LEU A 73 8.40 -10.89 -5.09
N ALA A 74 8.71 -10.58 -6.35
CA ALA A 74 7.73 -9.98 -7.27
C ALA A 74 6.51 -10.89 -7.45
N ALA A 75 6.72 -12.19 -7.64
CA ALA A 75 5.64 -13.16 -7.78
C ALA A 75 4.82 -13.32 -6.48
N GLN A 76 5.46 -13.28 -5.31
CA GLN A 76 4.77 -13.32 -4.02
C GLN A 76 3.88 -12.10 -3.81
N ILE A 77 4.43 -10.90 -4.00
CA ILE A 77 3.67 -9.64 -3.89
C ILE A 77 2.51 -9.62 -4.89
N TYR A 78 2.72 -10.10 -6.12
CA TYR A 78 1.67 -10.20 -7.13
C TYR A 78 0.52 -11.13 -6.70
N ALA A 79 0.81 -12.21 -5.98
CA ALA A 79 -0.22 -13.11 -5.48
C ALA A 79 -0.99 -12.54 -4.27
N GLU A 80 -0.38 -11.62 -3.52
CA GLU A 80 -0.95 -10.98 -2.33
C GLU A 80 -1.81 -9.72 -2.62
N MET A 81 -1.59 -9.06 -3.76
CA MET A 81 -2.18 -7.77 -4.16
C MET A 81 -3.34 -7.92 -5.15
#